data_AF-A0A7C3X7K4-F1
#
_entry.id   AF-A0A7C3X7K4-F1
#
_cell.length_a   1.000
_cell.length_b   1.000
_cell.length_c   1.000
_cell.angle_alpha   90.00
_cell.angle_beta   90.00
_cell.angle_gamma   90.00
#
_symmetry.space_group_name_H-M   'P 1'
#
loop_
_entity.id
_entity.type
_entity.pdbx_description
1 polymer ?
#
loop_
_entity_poly.entity_id
_entity_poly.type
_entity_poly.pdbx_seq_one_letter_code
_entity_poly.pdbx_strand_id
1 'polypeptide(L)'
;MRRLRLLLLVPALVLTVFASHLIAGCKKESAFLTRTESQGQEPCVEGLSLDQSRVVAEYGYPDHFFISIDPATEVRVERWIYYTRGKALDFDNGRLFGEEPVEDKSAQYPPTDLKPQDFNPYLTPEEASVLLGKPLFTHEARESLLAENTIVVYERAVLLYRKGRLIGIDTQVHPPSLPTLPSP
;
A
#
# COMPACT_ATOMS: atom_id res chain seq x y z
N MET A 1 -10.96 69.33 -2.08
CA MET A 1 -11.95 70.01 -2.94
C MET A 1 -12.49 69.00 -3.95
N ARG A 2 -13.82 69.03 -4.16
CA ARG A 2 -14.63 68.56 -5.31
C ARG A 2 -14.41 67.10 -5.79
N ARG A 3 -15.36 66.18 -5.59
CA ARG A 3 -16.66 66.01 -6.31
C ARG A 3 -16.39 65.79 -7.83
N LEU A 4 -16.94 64.81 -8.55
CA LEU A 4 -18.30 64.27 -8.52
C LEU A 4 -18.41 63.13 -9.57
N ARG A 5 -19.11 62.03 -9.20
CA ARG A 5 -20.14 61.22 -9.92
C ARG A 5 -20.01 61.01 -11.44
N LEU A 6 -20.38 59.86 -12.01
CA LEU A 6 -21.74 59.29 -12.07
C LEU A 6 -21.62 57.93 -12.84
N LEU A 7 -21.94 56.77 -12.27
CA LEU A 7 -23.27 56.12 -12.16
C LEU A 7 -23.88 55.67 -13.51
N LEU A 8 -24.06 54.35 -13.67
CA LEU A 8 -25.14 53.59 -14.35
C LEU A 8 -24.80 52.09 -14.17
N LEU A 9 -25.29 51.35 -13.16
CA LEU A 9 -26.59 50.69 -12.95
C LEU A 9 -27.03 49.64 -14.03
N VAL A 10 -26.82 48.35 -13.69
CA VAL A 10 -27.81 47.20 -13.68
C VAL A 10 -28.21 46.58 -15.04
N PRO A 11 -28.57 45.27 -15.19
CA PRO A 11 -28.86 44.18 -14.22
C PRO A 11 -28.20 42.79 -14.45
N ALA A 12 -28.29 41.97 -13.39
CA ALA A 12 -28.51 40.51 -13.28
C ALA A 12 -28.20 39.56 -14.47
N LEU A 13 -27.36 38.55 -14.20
CA LEU A 13 -27.64 37.17 -14.61
C LEU A 13 -27.25 36.20 -13.48
N VAL A 14 -28.28 35.55 -12.95
CA VAL A 14 -28.24 34.46 -12.00
C VAL A 14 -27.99 33.14 -12.77
N LEU A 15 -27.38 32.17 -12.08
CA LEU A 15 -27.27 30.73 -12.42
C LEU A 15 -26.19 30.35 -13.45
N THR A 16 -25.13 29.68 -12.99
CA THR A 16 -24.99 28.21 -13.13
C THR A 16 -23.80 27.66 -12.34
N VAL A 17 -24.13 26.88 -11.31
CA VAL A 17 -23.57 25.57 -10.92
C VAL A 17 -22.04 25.43 -10.84
N PHE A 18 -21.60 25.22 -9.60
CA PHE A 18 -20.33 24.60 -9.20
C PHE A 18 -20.02 23.35 -10.03
N ALA A 19 -19.02 23.40 -10.91
CA ALA A 19 -18.37 22.20 -11.43
C ALA A 19 -17.25 21.80 -10.46
N SER A 20 -17.63 20.91 -9.57
CA SER A 20 -16.82 20.11 -8.66
C SER A 20 -15.53 19.56 -9.29
N HIS A 21 -14.42 19.86 -8.61
CA HIS A 21 -13.34 18.94 -8.23
C HIS A 21 -13.35 17.59 -8.97
N LEU A 22 -12.36 17.40 -9.84
CA LEU A 22 -11.89 16.10 -10.29
C LEU A 22 -11.31 15.35 -9.08
N ILE A 23 -12.18 14.73 -8.31
CA ILE A 23 -11.82 13.61 -7.46
C ILE A 23 -11.78 12.42 -8.41
N ALA A 24 -10.57 11.93 -8.71
CA ALA A 24 -10.34 10.60 -9.25
C ALA A 24 -10.72 9.58 -8.18
N GLY A 25 -12.02 9.43 -7.95
CA GLY A 25 -12.62 8.31 -7.25
C GLY A 25 -13.23 7.40 -8.29
N CYS A 26 -13.01 6.10 -8.18
CA CYS A 26 -13.65 5.07 -9.01
C CYS A 26 -15.17 5.31 -9.05
N LYS A 27 -15.64 6.01 -10.09
CA LYS A 27 -17.05 6.34 -10.25
C LYS A 27 -17.70 5.16 -10.94
N LYS A 28 -18.52 4.41 -10.20
CA LYS A 28 -19.49 3.47 -10.78
C LYS A 28 -20.47 4.27 -11.62
N GLU A 29 -20.31 4.25 -12.94
CA GLU A 29 -21.22 4.90 -13.87
C GLU A 29 -22.25 3.89 -14.39
N SER A 30 -23.52 4.28 -14.28
CA SER A 30 -24.71 3.51 -14.65
C SER A 30 -24.86 3.40 -16.17
N ALA A 31 -25.36 2.24 -16.57
CA ALA A 31 -25.58 1.77 -17.94
C ALA A 31 -26.16 2.79 -18.93
N PHE A 32 -25.50 2.89 -20.09
CA PHE A 32 -26.14 3.21 -21.36
C PHE A 32 -25.58 2.29 -22.45
N LEU A 33 -26.47 1.53 -23.09
CA LEU A 33 -26.16 0.55 -24.13
C LEU A 33 -25.66 1.23 -25.40
N THR A 34 -24.38 1.08 -25.75
CA THR A 34 -23.95 1.03 -27.16
C THR A 34 -22.59 0.33 -27.29
N ARG A 35 -22.56 -0.68 -28.17
CA ARG A 35 -21.38 -1.24 -28.87
C ARG A 35 -20.36 -2.03 -28.04
N THR A 36 -20.42 -3.35 -28.19
CA THR A 36 -19.39 -4.32 -27.81
C THR A 36 -18.11 -4.08 -28.61
N GLU A 37 -17.24 -3.21 -28.12
CA GLU A 37 -15.81 -3.45 -28.25
C GLU A 37 -15.40 -4.21 -26.99
N SER A 38 -14.92 -5.45 -27.16
CA SER A 38 -14.23 -6.17 -26.09
C SER A 38 -12.86 -5.51 -25.84
N GLN A 39 -12.86 -4.25 -25.39
CA GLN A 39 -11.71 -3.69 -24.73
C GLN A 39 -11.68 -4.34 -23.36
N GLY A 40 -10.75 -5.26 -23.15
CA GLY A 40 -10.55 -5.91 -21.86
C GLY A 40 -10.40 -4.82 -20.81
N GLN A 41 -11.36 -4.75 -19.88
CA GLN A 41 -11.32 -3.78 -18.80
C GLN A 41 -10.03 -3.98 -18.02
N GLU A 42 -9.25 -2.91 -17.85
CA GLU A 42 -8.00 -3.00 -17.08
C GLU A 42 -8.31 -3.48 -15.66
N PRO A 43 -7.51 -4.41 -15.11
CA PRO A 43 -7.72 -4.88 -13.76
C PRO A 43 -7.53 -3.71 -12.80
N CYS A 44 -8.50 -3.56 -11.89
CA CYS A 44 -8.49 -2.51 -10.89
C CYS A 44 -8.73 -3.15 -9.53
N VAL A 45 -7.64 -3.36 -8.79
CA VAL A 45 -7.68 -3.82 -7.41
C VAL A 45 -7.59 -2.61 -6.50
N GLU A 46 -8.55 -2.48 -5.58
CA GLU A 46 -8.58 -1.35 -4.65
C GLU A 46 -7.30 -1.29 -3.82
N GLY A 47 -6.72 -0.08 -3.71
CA GLY A 47 -5.47 0.16 -2.98
C GLY A 47 -4.18 -0.17 -3.73
N LEU A 48 -4.27 -0.70 -4.95
CA LEU A 48 -3.11 -0.98 -5.81
C LEU A 48 -3.05 -0.03 -7.01
N SER A 49 -1.83 0.21 -7.49
CA SER A 49 -1.61 0.87 -8.78
C SER A 49 -2.03 -0.02 -9.95
N LEU A 50 -1.98 0.52 -11.17
CA LEU A 50 -2.33 -0.22 -12.38
C LEU A 50 -1.38 -1.40 -12.65
N ASP A 51 -0.06 -1.21 -12.56
CA ASP A 51 0.90 -2.29 -12.80
C ASP A 51 0.79 -3.39 -11.73
N GLN A 52 0.63 -2.99 -10.47
CA GLN A 52 0.36 -3.92 -9.37
C GLN A 52 -0.94 -4.69 -9.58
N SER A 53 -2.01 -4.02 -10.03
CA SER A 53 -3.29 -4.68 -10.33
C SER A 53 -3.15 -5.67 -11.49
N ARG A 54 -2.35 -5.34 -12.52
CA ARG A 54 -2.04 -6.27 -13.63
C ARG A 54 -1.29 -7.50 -13.13
N VAL A 55 -0.28 -7.29 -12.28
CA VAL A 55 0.49 -8.38 -11.67
C VAL A 55 -0.40 -9.26 -10.80
N VAL A 56 -1.29 -8.69 -9.98
CA VAL A 56 -2.26 -9.46 -9.19
C VAL A 56 -3.24 -10.22 -10.08
N ALA A 57 -3.68 -9.64 -11.19
CA ALA A 57 -4.57 -10.31 -12.14
C ALA A 57 -3.89 -11.50 -12.85
N GLU A 58 -2.59 -11.40 -13.11
CA GLU A 58 -1.82 -12.45 -13.82
C GLU A 58 -1.35 -13.56 -12.87
N TYR A 59 -0.84 -13.21 -11.69
CA TYR A 59 -0.15 -14.16 -10.80
C TYR A 59 -0.86 -14.41 -9.47
N GLY A 60 -1.87 -13.61 -9.12
CA GLY A 60 -2.41 -13.54 -7.76
C GLY A 60 -1.57 -12.61 -6.87
N TYR A 61 -1.84 -12.63 -5.57
CA TYR A 61 -1.00 -11.91 -4.60
C TYR A 61 0.36 -12.61 -4.44
N PRO A 62 1.43 -11.85 -4.09
CA PRO A 62 2.74 -12.46 -3.87
C PRO A 62 2.74 -13.40 -2.67
N ASP A 63 3.61 -14.41 -2.71
CA ASP A 63 3.83 -15.31 -1.58
C ASP A 63 4.40 -14.54 -0.38
N HIS A 64 5.28 -13.57 -0.65
CA HIS A 64 5.90 -12.67 0.33
C HIS A 64 6.18 -11.31 -0.30
N PHE A 65 6.26 -10.27 0.53
CA PHE A 65 6.68 -8.95 0.07
C PHE A 65 7.52 -8.21 1.11
N PHE A 66 8.38 -7.36 0.57
CA PHE A 66 9.10 -6.34 1.32
C PHE A 66 8.64 -4.97 0.85
N ILE A 67 8.41 -4.05 1.78
CA ILE A 67 8.05 -2.66 1.48
C ILE A 67 8.97 -1.75 2.29
N SER A 68 9.54 -0.77 1.61
CA SER A 68 10.26 0.35 2.23
C SER A 68 9.55 1.65 1.87
N ILE A 69 9.31 2.50 2.87
CA ILE A 69 8.70 3.81 2.68
C ILE A 69 9.68 4.87 3.18
N ASP A 70 10.08 5.77 2.29
CA ASP A 70 10.89 6.92 2.67
C ASP A 70 10.06 7.86 3.57
N PRO A 71 10.46 8.10 4.83
CA PRO A 71 9.69 8.95 5.75
C PRO A 71 9.64 10.44 5.35
N ALA A 72 10.54 10.89 4.48
CA ALA A 72 10.63 12.28 4.03
C ALA A 72 9.85 12.53 2.73
N THR A 73 9.96 11.61 1.77
CA THR A 73 9.34 11.75 0.43
C THR A 73 8.06 10.94 0.26
N GLU A 74 7.79 10.01 1.17
CA GLU A 74 6.71 9.01 1.09
C GLU A 74 6.83 8.08 -0.12
N VAL A 75 7.99 8.07 -0.78
CA VAL A 75 8.30 7.12 -1.85
C VAL A 75 8.22 5.71 -1.29
N ARG A 76 7.38 4.89 -1.92
CA ARG A 76 7.14 3.50 -1.56
C ARG A 76 7.81 2.59 -2.58
N VAL A 77 8.80 1.85 -2.13
CA VAL A 77 9.47 0.81 -2.92
C VAL A 77 9.02 -0.54 -2.41
N GLU A 78 8.62 -1.43 -3.32
CA GLU A 78 8.12 -2.75 -2.98
C GLU A 78 8.85 -3.82 -3.75
N ARG A 79 8.99 -4.97 -3.13
CA ARG A 79 9.46 -6.19 -3.76
C ARG A 79 8.48 -7.30 -3.46
N TRP A 80 7.95 -7.91 -4.52
CA TRP A 80 6.93 -8.95 -4.46
C TRP A 80 7.53 -10.27 -4.93
N ILE A 81 7.46 -11.31 -4.10
CA ILE A 81 8.14 -12.59 -4.34
C ILE A 81 7.09 -13.66 -4.67
N TYR A 82 7.30 -14.38 -5.76
CA TYR A 82 6.48 -15.51 -6.20
C TYR A 82 7.37 -16.75 -6.34
N TYR A 83 7.57 -17.48 -5.24
CA TYR A 83 8.47 -18.65 -5.20
C TYR A 83 8.05 -19.73 -6.18
N THR A 84 6.76 -20.03 -6.25
CA THR A 84 6.21 -21.04 -7.19
C THR A 84 6.37 -20.63 -8.66
N ARG A 85 6.66 -19.35 -8.93
CA ARG A 85 6.93 -18.81 -10.27
C ARG A 85 8.42 -18.55 -10.51
N GLY A 86 9.27 -18.74 -9.50
CA GLY A 86 10.70 -18.50 -9.57
C GLY A 86 11.08 -17.06 -9.88
N LYS A 87 10.25 -16.08 -9.52
CA LYS A 87 10.54 -14.65 -9.77
C LYS A 87 10.18 -13.72 -8.63
N ALA A 88 10.84 -12.58 -8.60
CA ALA A 88 10.44 -11.42 -7.82
C ALA A 88 10.27 -10.20 -8.74
N LEU A 89 9.36 -9.31 -8.35
CA LEU A 89 8.99 -8.10 -9.08
C LEU A 89 9.19 -6.90 -8.17
N ASP A 90 9.87 -5.87 -8.66
CA ASP A 90 10.16 -4.65 -7.92
C ASP A 90 9.33 -3.47 -8.45
N PHE A 91 8.74 -2.71 -7.53
CA PHE A 91 7.87 -1.56 -7.82
C PHE A 91 8.40 -0.29 -7.15
N ASP A 92 8.36 0.82 -7.87
CA ASP A 92 8.63 2.17 -7.37
C ASP A 92 7.35 2.99 -7.50
N ASN A 93 6.76 3.33 -6.36
CA ASN A 93 5.46 3.99 -6.25
C ASN A 93 4.39 3.31 -7.11
N GLY A 94 4.38 1.97 -7.08
CA GLY A 94 3.45 1.12 -7.82
C GLY A 94 3.82 0.87 -9.28
N ARG A 95 4.82 1.55 -9.85
CA ARG A 95 5.27 1.27 -11.21
C ARG A 95 6.26 0.11 -11.22
N LEU A 96 6.03 -0.89 -12.05
CA LEU A 96 6.95 -2.01 -12.20
C LEU A 96 8.26 -1.51 -12.85
N PHE A 97 9.41 -1.81 -12.23
CA PHE A 97 10.72 -1.42 -12.77
C PHE A 97 11.76 -2.55 -12.79
N GLY A 98 11.54 -3.63 -12.04
CA GLY A 98 12.45 -4.76 -11.94
C GLY A 98 11.74 -6.10 -11.97
N GLU A 99 12.39 -7.08 -12.59
CA GLU A 99 12.07 -8.50 -12.47
C GLU A 99 13.39 -9.27 -12.33
N GLU A 100 13.45 -10.17 -11.37
CA GLU A 100 14.62 -11.04 -11.20
C GLU A 100 14.23 -12.47 -10.83
N PRO A 101 15.04 -13.47 -11.22
CA PRO A 101 14.80 -14.85 -10.82
C PRO A 101 15.06 -15.02 -9.31
N VAL A 102 14.26 -15.86 -8.67
CA VAL A 102 14.49 -16.27 -7.27
C VAL A 102 14.44 -17.78 -7.13
N GLU A 103 15.20 -18.30 -6.17
CA GLU A 103 15.12 -19.70 -5.77
C GLU A 103 13.78 -19.98 -5.10
N ASP A 104 13.21 -21.16 -5.34
CA ASP A 104 12.01 -21.60 -4.63
C ASP A 104 12.34 -21.88 -3.16
N LYS A 105 11.84 -21.02 -2.27
CA LYS A 105 11.94 -21.16 -0.82
C LYS A 105 10.56 -21.35 -0.16
N SER A 106 9.55 -21.75 -0.92
CA SER A 106 8.16 -21.92 -0.43
C SER A 106 8.04 -22.93 0.72
N ALA A 107 8.91 -23.94 0.78
CA ALA A 107 8.97 -24.88 1.89
C ALA A 107 9.49 -24.25 3.19
N GLN A 108 10.39 -23.27 3.09
CA GLN A 108 10.96 -22.55 4.22
C GLN A 108 10.05 -21.39 4.65
N TYR A 109 9.39 -20.75 3.68
CA TYR A 109 8.50 -19.62 3.87
C TYR A 109 7.18 -19.88 3.13
N PRO A 110 6.21 -20.52 3.80
CA PRO A 110 4.87 -20.69 3.24
C PRO A 110 4.26 -19.33 2.85
N PRO A 111 3.43 -19.27 1.79
CA PRO A 111 2.80 -18.03 1.36
C PRO A 111 2.00 -17.36 2.49
N THR A 112 2.11 -16.03 2.59
CA THR A 112 1.31 -15.23 3.52
C THR A 112 -0.09 -14.94 2.95
N ASP A 113 -1.07 -14.71 3.83
CA ASP A 113 -2.40 -14.21 3.47
C ASP A 113 -2.50 -12.68 3.48
N LEU A 114 -1.43 -12.02 3.94
CA LEU A 114 -1.29 -10.56 3.97
C LEU A 114 -1.19 -9.98 2.55
N LYS A 115 -1.67 -8.75 2.38
CA LYS A 115 -1.61 -8.07 1.08
C LYS A 115 -0.83 -6.77 1.18
N PRO A 116 -0.07 -6.38 0.16
CA PRO A 116 0.72 -5.16 0.19
C PRO A 116 -0.09 -3.89 0.49
N GLN A 117 -1.34 -3.81 0.01
CA GLN A 117 -2.23 -2.66 0.23
C GLN A 117 -2.80 -2.56 1.65
N ASP A 118 -2.66 -3.60 2.48
CA ASP A 118 -3.07 -3.54 3.89
C ASP A 118 -2.13 -2.63 4.72
N PHE A 119 -0.95 -2.30 4.16
CA PHE A 119 0.10 -1.54 4.84
C PHE A 119 0.24 -0.15 4.24
N ASN A 120 -0.29 0.85 4.93
CA ASN A 120 -0.12 2.26 4.59
C ASN A 120 0.85 2.94 5.59
N PRO A 121 1.50 4.06 5.24
CA PRO A 121 2.50 4.69 6.10
C PRO A 121 1.97 5.24 7.43
N TYR A 122 0.65 5.31 7.60
CA TYR A 122 -0.02 5.78 8.81
C TYR A 122 -0.57 4.64 9.68
N LEU A 123 -0.40 3.38 9.26
CA LEU A 123 -0.84 2.20 10.02
C LEU A 123 -0.17 2.19 11.39
N THR A 124 -0.90 2.44 12.47
CA THR A 124 -0.32 2.50 13.82
C THR A 124 0.02 1.10 14.35
N PRO A 125 0.88 0.97 15.38
CA PRO A 125 1.12 -0.32 16.02
C PRO A 125 -0.16 -1.01 16.53
N GLU A 126 -1.14 -0.23 17.01
CA GLU A 126 -2.42 -0.74 17.48
C GLU A 126 -3.26 -1.31 16.33
N GLU A 127 -3.32 -0.59 15.20
CA GLU A 127 -4.00 -1.07 13.99
C GLU A 127 -3.29 -2.28 13.39
N ALA A 128 -1.96 -2.27 13.36
CA ALA A 128 -1.16 -3.42 12.97
C ALA A 128 -1.44 -4.63 13.85
N SER A 129 -1.69 -4.44 15.15
CA SER A 129 -2.08 -5.54 16.04
C SER A 129 -3.47 -6.11 15.78
N VAL A 130 -4.39 -5.34 15.21
CA VAL A 130 -5.67 -5.86 14.73
C VAL A 130 -5.47 -6.75 13.51
N LEU A 131 -4.57 -6.36 12.60
CA LEU A 131 -4.26 -7.09 11.37
C LEU A 131 -3.41 -8.35 11.62
N LEU A 132 -2.34 -8.20 12.41
CA LEU A 132 -1.27 -9.19 12.57
C LEU A 132 -1.37 -9.99 13.87
N GLY A 133 -2.24 -9.59 14.80
CA GLY A 133 -2.33 -10.16 16.13
C GLY A 133 -1.41 -9.50 17.14
N LYS A 134 -1.15 -10.17 18.27
CA LYS A 134 -0.29 -9.62 19.32
C LYS A 134 1.18 -9.62 18.86
N PRO A 135 1.94 -8.56 19.14
CA PRO A 135 3.37 -8.56 18.85
C PRO A 135 4.07 -9.62 19.72
N LEU A 136 4.99 -10.35 19.11
CA LEU A 136 5.86 -11.30 19.80
C LEU A 136 7.02 -10.56 20.50
N PHE A 137 7.49 -9.49 19.89
CA PHE A 137 8.62 -8.71 20.38
C PHE A 137 8.53 -7.25 19.90
N THR A 138 9.01 -6.33 20.73
CA THR A 138 9.13 -4.90 20.38
C THR A 138 10.46 -4.38 20.90
N HIS A 139 11.21 -3.71 20.03
CA HIS A 139 12.50 -3.11 20.35
C HIS A 139 12.55 -1.66 19.89
N GLU A 140 12.86 -0.77 20.83
CA GLU A 140 13.10 0.64 20.56
C GLU A 140 14.61 0.89 20.47
N ALA A 141 15.08 1.25 19.28
CA ALA A 141 16.47 1.61 19.06
C ALA A 141 16.71 3.05 19.53
N ARG A 142 16.94 3.23 20.84
CA ARG A 142 17.14 4.55 21.47
C ARG A 142 18.57 5.09 21.35
N GLU A 143 19.56 4.25 21.02
CA GLU A 143 20.98 4.61 21.02
C GLU A 143 21.58 4.89 19.62
N SER A 144 20.75 5.02 18.58
CA SER A 144 21.23 5.35 17.23
C SER A 144 21.30 6.86 17.02
N LEU A 145 22.32 7.34 16.29
CA LEU A 145 22.40 8.72 15.78
C LEU A 145 21.24 9.05 14.79
N LEU A 146 20.42 8.05 14.45
CA LEU A 146 19.23 8.18 13.63
C LEU A 146 17.99 8.25 14.53
N ALA A 147 16.96 8.97 14.06
CA ALA A 147 15.68 9.13 14.76
C ALA A 147 15.13 7.82 15.33
N GLU A 148 14.43 7.92 16.47
CA GLU A 148 13.78 6.83 17.20
C GLU A 148 13.06 5.86 16.25
N ASN A 149 13.67 4.68 16.08
CA ASN A 149 13.10 3.58 15.31
C ASN A 149 12.56 2.53 16.28
N THR A 150 11.39 2.00 15.96
CA THR A 150 10.76 0.89 16.70
C THR A 150 10.59 -0.28 15.76
N ILE A 151 11.17 -1.41 16.11
CA ILE A 151 10.98 -2.69 15.41
C ILE A 151 9.92 -3.47 16.17
N VAL A 152 8.87 -3.89 15.49
CA VAL A 152 7.79 -4.71 16.04
C VAL A 152 7.73 -6.02 15.26
N VAL A 153 7.89 -7.14 15.96
CA VAL A 153 7.89 -8.48 15.37
C VAL A 153 6.56 -9.14 15.65
N TYR A 154 5.87 -9.57 14.61
CA TYR A 154 4.68 -10.39 14.65
C TYR A 154 4.98 -11.78 14.10
N GLU A 155 4.06 -12.72 14.29
CA GLU A 155 4.17 -14.08 13.75
C GLU A 155 4.26 -14.11 12.21
N ARG A 156 3.64 -13.14 11.54
CA ARG A 156 3.50 -13.10 10.07
C ARG A 156 4.22 -11.93 9.39
N ALA A 157 4.80 -11.00 10.15
CA ALA A 157 5.53 -9.86 9.59
C ALA A 157 6.45 -9.19 10.62
N VAL A 158 7.51 -8.55 10.15
CA VAL A 158 8.29 -7.56 10.91
C VAL A 158 7.94 -6.18 10.39
N LEU A 159 7.57 -5.28 11.30
CA LEU A 159 7.29 -3.88 11.00
C LEU A 159 8.37 -2.98 11.58
N LEU A 160 8.77 -1.99 10.80
CA LEU A 160 9.70 -0.93 11.22
C LEU A 160 8.97 0.40 11.24
N TYR A 161 8.99 1.05 12.40
CA TYR A 161 8.43 2.37 12.62
C TYR A 161 9.51 3.41 12.85
N ARG A 162 9.26 4.64 12.44
CA ARG A 162 10.07 5.81 12.79
C ARG A 162 9.15 6.96 13.17
N LYS A 163 9.30 7.49 14.38
CA LYS A 163 8.44 8.56 14.92
C LYS A 163 6.94 8.25 14.76
N GLY A 164 6.55 7.00 14.99
CA GLY A 164 5.16 6.53 14.86
C GLY A 164 4.66 6.26 13.43
N ARG A 165 5.45 6.53 12.38
CA ARG A 165 5.11 6.19 11.00
C ARG A 165 5.68 4.83 10.59
N LEU A 166 4.91 4.04 9.85
CA LEU A 166 5.39 2.80 9.27
C LEU A 166 6.33 3.11 8.10
N ILE A 167 7.55 2.58 8.15
CA ILE A 167 8.59 2.80 7.12
C ILE A 167 9.15 1.51 6.52
N GLY A 168 8.86 0.35 7.11
CA GLY A 168 9.34 -0.93 6.62
C GLY A 168 8.41 -2.07 6.98
N ILE A 169 8.21 -2.98 6.04
CA ILE A 169 7.43 -4.21 6.19
C ILE A 169 8.21 -5.34 5.55
N ASP A 170 8.32 -6.46 6.27
CA ASP A 170 8.86 -7.71 5.74
C ASP A 170 7.96 -8.87 6.18
N THR A 171 7.36 -9.57 5.22
CA THR A 171 6.53 -10.76 5.51
C THR A 171 7.31 -12.06 5.46
N GLN A 172 8.57 -12.05 5.00
CA GLN A 172 9.42 -13.22 4.93
C GLN A 172 9.98 -13.55 6.33
N VAL A 173 9.07 -13.84 7.26
CA VAL A 173 9.38 -14.18 8.65
C VAL A 173 9.32 -15.69 8.85
N HIS A 174 10.16 -16.18 9.76
CA HIS A 174 10.01 -17.54 10.24
C HIS A 174 8.88 -17.61 11.27
N PRO A 175 7.96 -18.59 11.16
CA PRO A 175 7.05 -18.90 12.25
C PRO A 175 7.89 -19.17 13.52
N PRO A 176 7.52 -18.61 14.68
CA PRO A 176 8.23 -18.90 15.91
C PRO A 176 8.21 -20.40 16.18
N SER A 177 9.35 -20.97 16.56
CA SER A 177 9.43 -22.37 16.99
C SER A 177 8.52 -22.53 18.22
N LEU A 178 7.41 -23.27 18.07
CA LEU A 178 6.59 -23.63 19.23
C LEU A 178 7.43 -24.52 20.16
N PRO A 179 7.51 -24.24 21.47
CA PRO A 179 8.13 -25.16 22.41
C PRO A 179 7.36 -26.49 22.35
N THR A 180 8.06 -27.58 22.04
CA THR A 180 7.52 -28.93 22.10
C THR A 180 7.10 -29.21 23.54
N LEU A 181 5.80 -29.36 23.79
CA LEU A 181 5.33 -29.89 25.06
C LEU A 181 5.92 -31.29 25.24
N PRO A 182 6.45 -31.64 26.44
CA PRO A 182 6.92 -32.98 26.69
C PRO A 182 5.75 -33.96 26.45
N SER A 183 6.00 -34.98 25.64
CA SER A 183 5.04 -36.08 25.44
C SER A 183 4.68 -36.71 26.79
N PRO A 184 3.40 -37.05 27.02
CA PRO A 184 2.98 -37.70 28.26
C PRO A 184 3.60 -39.09 28.44
#